data_AF-A0A831V611-F1
#
_entry.id   AF-A0A831V611-F1
#
_cell.length_a   1.000
_cell.length_b   1.000
_cell.length_c   1.000
_cell.angle_alpha   90.00
_cell.angle_beta   90.00
_cell.angle_gamma   90.00
#
_symmetry.space_group_name_H-M   'P 1'
#
loop_
_entity.id
_entity.type
_entity.pdbx_description
1 polymer ?
#
loop_
_entity_poly.entity_id
_entity_poly.type
_entity_poly.pdbx_seq_one_letter_code
_entity_poly.pdbx_strand_id
1 'polypeptide(L)'
;TEEIIEWYRKSTVPLDKIVPIDHVWGKESLSEATGAVERFDYCIASHVIEHVPDLISWIQEIASIIKDGGVACFSIPDRRHTFDYFRPETIPADLLDAYFRKLRKPSVRHIFDHFSSIVDVNLVETWSPDFDGSRLTRPDNTHKAYAACLKAAENGAYIDSHCWVFTPASFVSLLEVLSKLGLLDFRIRRFFDVEHNTCDFVVQLEKIPASLDREAKHRLFVDSLKRTRPHTLRILFESSQGGEAQLYYDIGNGFNEQDSLRKHFDGTGEMIELELDIPPVSLKALRFDPAMAPVNIKIRRIEMLLFGGDPVSVPLDCLEPGDHIRSSGWKDGYFYARSRMFTNDPFLFIELPDEIKKQS
;
A
#
# COMPACT_ATOMS: atom_id res chain seq x y z
N THR A 1 -10.22 -32.56 3.87
CA THR A 1 -9.58 -32.28 5.16
C THR A 1 -8.43 -33.23 5.45
N GLU A 2 -8.65 -34.54 5.47
CA GLU A 2 -7.65 -35.56 5.84
C GLU A 2 -6.33 -35.45 5.05
N GLU A 3 -6.40 -35.24 3.73
CA GLU A 3 -5.22 -35.05 2.87
C GLU A 3 -4.35 -33.85 3.29
N ILE A 4 -4.97 -32.76 3.76
CA ILE A 4 -4.24 -31.57 4.27
C ILE A 4 -3.57 -31.88 5.61
N ILE A 5 -4.22 -32.65 6.48
CA ILE A 5 -3.64 -33.09 7.76
C ILE A 5 -2.44 -34.03 7.51
N GLU A 6 -2.53 -34.92 6.51
CA GLU A 6 -1.40 -35.75 6.07
C GLU A 6 -0.24 -34.90 5.52
N TRP A 7 -0.54 -33.94 4.63
CA TRP A 7 0.44 -33.04 4.04
C TRP A 7 1.25 -32.28 5.11
N TYR A 8 0.56 -31.70 6.10
CA TYR A 8 1.21 -30.95 7.17
C TYR A 8 1.80 -31.81 8.31
N ARG A 9 1.68 -33.15 8.29
CA ARG A 9 2.13 -34.03 9.39
C ARG A 9 3.62 -33.90 9.75
N LYS A 10 4.46 -33.46 8.81
CA LYS A 10 5.91 -33.24 9.02
C LYS A 10 6.31 -31.76 9.12
N SER A 11 5.33 -30.87 9.22
CA SER A 11 5.53 -29.42 9.33
C SER A 11 5.43 -28.95 10.80
N THR A 12 5.60 -27.65 11.01
CA THR A 12 5.37 -26.97 12.29
C THR A 12 3.91 -26.53 12.49
N VAL A 13 3.00 -26.80 11.54
CA VAL A 13 1.59 -26.38 11.62
C VAL A 13 0.85 -27.18 12.71
N PRO A 14 0.15 -26.53 13.66
CA PRO A 14 -0.69 -27.21 14.64
C PRO A 14 -1.86 -27.92 13.97
N LEU A 15 -1.78 -29.25 13.84
CA LEU A 15 -2.78 -30.06 13.11
C LEU A 15 -4.18 -29.98 13.74
N ASP A 16 -4.25 -29.75 15.05
CA ASP A 16 -5.47 -29.54 15.83
C ASP A 16 -6.21 -28.23 15.50
N LYS A 17 -5.54 -27.29 14.83
CA LYS A 17 -6.12 -26.01 14.37
C LYS A 17 -6.55 -26.03 12.90
N ILE A 18 -6.35 -27.13 12.17
CA ILE A 18 -6.80 -27.27 10.78
C ILE A 18 -8.33 -27.40 10.79
N VAL A 19 -9.01 -26.41 10.23
CA VAL A 19 -10.49 -26.39 10.14
C VAL A 19 -11.01 -27.42 9.11
N PRO A 20 -12.24 -27.94 9.28
CA PRO A 20 -12.90 -28.72 8.24
C PRO A 20 -13.02 -27.96 6.92
N ILE A 21 -12.97 -28.69 5.80
CA ILE A 21 -13.11 -28.14 4.45
C ILE A 21 -14.50 -28.49 3.94
N ASP A 22 -15.35 -27.48 3.70
CA ASP A 22 -16.69 -27.66 3.12
C ASP A 22 -16.66 -27.84 1.60
N HIS A 23 -15.73 -27.14 0.92
CA HIS A 23 -15.64 -27.08 -0.54
C HIS A 23 -14.18 -27.19 -1.00
N VAL A 24 -13.95 -27.92 -2.10
CA VAL A 24 -12.64 -28.02 -2.77
C VAL A 24 -12.78 -27.43 -4.16
N TRP A 25 -12.02 -26.37 -4.46
CA TRP A 25 -11.98 -25.77 -5.78
C TRP A 25 -10.92 -26.51 -6.64
N GLY A 26 -11.37 -27.34 -7.58
CA GLY A 26 -10.51 -28.22 -8.36
C GLY A 26 -10.44 -27.83 -9.84
N LYS A 27 -11.28 -28.47 -10.66
CA LYS A 27 -11.32 -28.26 -12.12
C LYS A 27 -12.46 -27.36 -12.56
N GLU A 28 -13.51 -27.31 -11.76
CA GLU A 28 -14.71 -26.50 -11.96
C GLU A 28 -14.46 -25.02 -11.60
N SER A 29 -15.42 -24.16 -11.93
CA SER A 29 -15.44 -22.78 -11.42
C SER A 29 -15.64 -22.78 -9.90
N LEU A 30 -15.29 -21.68 -9.25
CA LEU A 30 -15.51 -21.50 -7.80
C LEU A 30 -17.02 -21.50 -7.48
N SER A 31 -17.84 -20.99 -8.41
CA SER A 31 -19.31 -21.00 -8.30
C SER A 31 -19.89 -22.42 -8.32
N GLU A 32 -19.35 -23.31 -9.15
CA GLU A 32 -19.74 -24.73 -9.21
C GLU A 32 -19.24 -25.48 -7.97
N ALA A 33 -17.98 -25.28 -7.56
CA ALA A 33 -17.40 -25.91 -6.37
C ALA A 33 -18.16 -25.57 -5.07
N THR A 34 -18.69 -24.35 -4.98
CA THR A 34 -19.47 -23.87 -3.83
C THR A 34 -20.99 -24.06 -3.98
N GLY A 35 -21.46 -24.48 -5.16
CA GLY A 35 -22.87 -24.56 -5.51
C GLY A 35 -23.59 -23.21 -5.36
N ALA A 36 -22.89 -22.10 -5.63
CA ALA A 36 -23.29 -20.77 -5.20
C ALA A 36 -22.87 -19.67 -6.16
N VAL A 37 -23.75 -18.69 -6.33
CA VAL A 37 -23.51 -17.41 -7.01
C VAL A 37 -23.97 -16.32 -6.04
N GLU A 38 -23.16 -15.29 -5.84
CA GLU A 38 -23.47 -14.13 -4.96
C GLU A 38 -23.98 -14.50 -3.56
N ARG A 39 -23.37 -15.51 -2.94
CA ARG A 39 -23.80 -16.07 -1.64
C ARG A 39 -23.00 -15.54 -0.46
N PHE A 40 -21.71 -15.27 -0.66
CA PHE A 40 -20.80 -14.94 0.44
C PHE A 40 -20.67 -13.43 0.63
N ASP A 41 -20.61 -12.99 1.88
CA ASP A 41 -20.42 -11.58 2.24
C ASP A 41 -18.94 -11.15 2.16
N TYR A 42 -18.02 -12.11 2.30
CA TYR A 42 -16.58 -11.87 2.20
C TYR A 42 -15.79 -13.10 1.73
N CYS A 43 -14.56 -12.84 1.26
CA CYS A 43 -13.50 -13.82 1.03
C CYS A 43 -12.22 -13.33 1.71
N ILE A 44 -11.42 -14.22 2.28
CA ILE A 44 -10.11 -13.90 2.86
C ILE A 44 -9.07 -14.83 2.24
N ALA A 45 -7.97 -14.26 1.76
CA ALA A 45 -6.80 -15.01 1.32
C ALA A 45 -5.52 -14.37 1.90
N SER A 46 -4.57 -15.18 2.34
CA SER A 46 -3.34 -14.72 2.99
C SER A 46 -2.20 -15.60 2.51
N HIS A 47 -1.23 -15.02 1.81
CA HIS A 47 -0.20 -15.74 1.07
C HIS A 47 -0.79 -16.77 0.09
N VAL A 48 -1.43 -16.27 -0.97
CA VAL A 48 -2.17 -17.06 -1.96
C VAL A 48 -2.10 -16.42 -3.34
N ILE A 49 -2.34 -15.11 -3.43
CA ILE A 49 -2.48 -14.40 -4.71
C ILE A 49 -1.22 -14.49 -5.58
N GLU A 50 -0.06 -14.50 -4.94
CA GLU A 50 1.26 -14.68 -5.54
C GLU A 50 1.47 -16.11 -6.05
N HIS A 51 0.81 -17.13 -5.49
CA HIS A 51 0.85 -18.53 -5.96
C HIS A 51 -0.15 -18.84 -7.10
N VAL A 52 -1.11 -17.93 -7.37
CA VAL A 52 -2.20 -18.15 -8.34
C VAL A 52 -1.75 -17.86 -9.78
N PRO A 53 -1.71 -18.84 -10.70
CA PRO A 53 -1.11 -18.64 -12.02
C PRO A 53 -1.94 -17.82 -13.02
N ASP A 54 -3.25 -17.70 -12.84
CA ASP A 54 -4.15 -16.82 -13.60
C ASP A 54 -4.93 -15.94 -12.62
N LEU A 55 -4.26 -14.87 -12.19
CA LEU A 55 -4.73 -13.93 -11.18
C LEU A 55 -6.01 -13.21 -11.60
N ILE A 56 -6.15 -12.88 -12.90
CA ILE A 56 -7.33 -12.17 -13.42
C ILE A 56 -8.56 -13.08 -13.33
N SER A 57 -8.48 -14.32 -13.84
CA SER A 57 -9.61 -15.26 -13.72
C SER A 57 -9.91 -15.58 -12.25
N TRP A 58 -8.90 -15.68 -11.38
CA TRP A 58 -9.10 -15.95 -9.95
C TRP A 58 -9.85 -14.82 -9.22
N ILE A 59 -9.51 -13.55 -9.49
CA ILE A 59 -10.27 -12.41 -8.95
C ILE A 59 -11.72 -12.41 -9.48
N GLN A 60 -11.94 -12.74 -10.75
CA GLN A 60 -13.29 -12.84 -11.35
C GLN A 60 -14.12 -13.99 -10.75
N GLU A 61 -13.50 -15.14 -10.50
CA GLU A 61 -14.11 -16.30 -9.84
C GLU A 61 -14.52 -15.95 -8.40
N ILE A 62 -13.67 -15.23 -7.65
CA ILE A 62 -14.01 -14.67 -6.33
C ILE A 62 -15.19 -13.69 -6.45
N ALA A 63 -15.21 -12.80 -7.45
CA ALA A 63 -16.34 -11.89 -7.69
C ALA A 63 -17.65 -12.64 -7.99
N SER A 64 -17.61 -13.81 -8.62
CA SER A 64 -18.81 -14.58 -8.97
C SER A 64 -19.57 -15.11 -7.74
N ILE A 65 -18.85 -15.44 -6.66
CA ILE A 65 -19.44 -16.02 -5.43
C ILE A 65 -19.75 -14.98 -4.34
N ILE A 66 -19.13 -13.80 -4.41
CA ILE A 66 -19.35 -12.70 -3.46
C ILE A 66 -20.57 -11.86 -3.86
N LYS A 67 -21.36 -11.40 -2.88
CA LYS A 67 -22.48 -10.45 -3.08
C LYS A 67 -21.99 -9.08 -3.56
N ASP A 68 -22.82 -8.33 -4.27
CA ASP A 68 -22.58 -6.90 -4.51
C ASP A 68 -22.34 -6.15 -3.19
N GLY A 69 -21.27 -5.35 -3.10
CA GLY A 69 -20.84 -4.69 -1.86
C GLY A 69 -20.12 -5.60 -0.85
N GLY A 70 -20.02 -6.90 -1.11
CA GLY A 70 -19.20 -7.85 -0.34
C GLY A 70 -17.70 -7.65 -0.57
N VAL A 71 -16.87 -8.21 0.32
CA VAL A 71 -15.45 -7.83 0.44
C VAL A 71 -14.49 -9.01 0.27
N ALA A 72 -13.58 -8.92 -0.70
CA ALA A 72 -12.40 -9.77 -0.77
C ALA A 72 -11.23 -9.10 -0.03
N CYS A 73 -10.61 -9.78 0.94
CA CYS A 73 -9.52 -9.26 1.77
C CYS A 73 -8.26 -10.11 1.52
N PHE A 74 -7.19 -9.49 1.04
CA PHE A 74 -5.94 -10.18 0.70
C PHE A 74 -4.77 -9.65 1.56
N SER A 75 -4.07 -10.55 2.26
CA SER A 75 -2.73 -10.30 2.80
C SER A 75 -1.71 -10.71 1.76
N ILE A 76 -0.87 -9.77 1.32
CA ILE A 76 0.00 -9.91 0.16
C ILE A 76 1.44 -9.61 0.56
N PRO A 77 2.41 -10.51 0.29
CA PRO A 77 3.81 -10.24 0.58
C PRO A 77 4.35 -9.08 -0.26
N ASP A 78 5.03 -8.15 0.40
CA ASP A 78 5.87 -7.15 -0.24
C ASP A 78 7.26 -7.75 -0.51
N ARG A 79 7.70 -7.69 -1.77
CA ARG A 79 9.02 -8.18 -2.20
C ARG A 79 10.17 -7.58 -1.38
N ARG A 80 10.05 -6.31 -0.94
CA ARG A 80 11.08 -5.56 -0.18
C ARG A 80 11.42 -6.21 1.16
N HIS A 81 10.54 -7.07 1.68
CA HIS A 81 10.67 -7.72 2.98
C HIS A 81 10.70 -9.25 2.90
N THR A 82 10.79 -9.83 1.69
CA THR A 82 10.73 -11.28 1.44
C THR A 82 11.86 -11.77 0.52
N PHE A 83 11.98 -13.09 0.35
CA PHE A 83 13.00 -13.71 -0.51
C PHE A 83 12.89 -13.34 -2.00
N ASP A 84 11.80 -12.66 -2.40
CA ASP A 84 11.61 -12.11 -3.74
C ASP A 84 12.30 -10.73 -3.94
N TYR A 85 13.08 -10.24 -2.97
CA TYR A 85 13.70 -8.90 -2.92
C TYR A 85 14.24 -8.36 -4.26
N PHE A 86 14.95 -9.18 -5.04
CA PHE A 86 15.52 -8.76 -6.33
C PHE A 86 14.67 -9.11 -7.56
N ARG A 87 13.58 -9.88 -7.41
CA ARG A 87 12.70 -10.23 -8.53
C ARG A 87 11.96 -8.98 -9.01
N PRO A 88 11.82 -8.76 -10.32
CA PRO A 88 11.10 -7.61 -10.84
C PRO A 88 9.62 -7.66 -10.42
N GLU A 89 9.02 -6.49 -10.25
CA GLU A 89 7.58 -6.38 -9.99
C GLU A 89 6.78 -6.91 -11.19
N THR A 90 5.63 -7.52 -10.91
CA THR A 90 4.74 -8.04 -11.95
C THR A 90 4.22 -6.92 -12.84
N ILE A 91 4.25 -7.14 -14.16
CA ILE A 91 3.78 -6.19 -15.16
C ILE A 91 2.43 -6.63 -15.77
N PRO A 92 1.58 -5.71 -16.27
CA PRO A 92 0.28 -6.07 -16.83
C PRO A 92 0.35 -7.08 -17.99
N ALA A 93 1.42 -7.03 -18.79
CA ALA A 93 1.59 -7.93 -19.93
C ALA A 93 1.70 -9.42 -19.53
N ASP A 94 2.38 -9.71 -18.41
CA ASP A 94 2.53 -11.08 -17.91
C ASP A 94 1.20 -11.62 -17.34
N LEU A 95 0.43 -10.76 -16.64
CA LEU A 95 -0.92 -11.12 -16.20
C LEU A 95 -1.86 -11.42 -17.38
N LEU A 96 -1.76 -10.64 -18.46
CA LEU A 96 -2.58 -10.84 -19.67
C LEU A 96 -2.19 -12.12 -20.42
N ASP A 97 -0.89 -12.43 -20.57
CA ASP A 97 -0.45 -13.71 -21.16
C ASP A 97 -1.04 -14.90 -20.37
N ALA A 98 -0.89 -14.88 -19.05
CA ALA A 98 -1.43 -15.92 -18.17
C ALA A 98 -2.96 -16.07 -18.27
N TYR A 99 -3.68 -14.95 -18.33
CA TYR A 99 -5.14 -14.90 -18.45
C TYR A 99 -5.67 -15.39 -19.80
N PHE A 100 -5.02 -15.03 -20.91
CA PHE A 100 -5.40 -15.55 -22.23
C PHE A 100 -5.04 -17.02 -22.41
N ARG A 101 -3.99 -17.50 -21.73
CA ARG A 101 -3.57 -18.91 -21.71
C ARG A 101 -4.33 -19.76 -20.67
N LYS A 102 -5.15 -19.14 -19.81
CA LYS A 102 -5.93 -19.79 -18.73
C LYS A 102 -5.07 -20.72 -17.87
N LEU A 103 -3.95 -20.21 -17.37
CA LEU A 103 -2.99 -21.00 -16.59
C LEU A 103 -3.62 -21.54 -15.30
N ARG A 104 -3.69 -22.87 -15.19
CA ARG A 104 -4.10 -23.59 -13.96
C ARG A 104 -2.92 -24.09 -13.12
N LYS A 105 -1.67 -23.86 -13.57
CA LYS A 105 -0.42 -24.24 -12.89
C LYS A 105 0.67 -23.19 -13.16
N PRO A 106 1.63 -22.97 -12.26
CA PRO A 106 2.76 -22.07 -12.51
C PRO A 106 3.49 -22.45 -13.80
N SER A 107 3.83 -21.45 -14.62
CA SER A 107 4.52 -21.67 -15.89
C SER A 107 6.02 -21.91 -15.66
N VAL A 108 6.73 -22.45 -16.65
CA VAL A 108 8.21 -22.55 -16.58
C VAL A 108 8.90 -21.19 -16.40
N ARG A 109 8.26 -20.08 -16.80
CA ARG A 109 8.70 -18.71 -16.51
C ARG A 109 8.59 -18.44 -15.01
N HIS A 110 7.43 -18.69 -14.40
CA HIS A 110 7.19 -18.47 -12.97
C HIS A 110 8.13 -19.32 -12.10
N ILE A 111 8.24 -20.61 -12.43
CA ILE A 111 9.07 -21.59 -11.70
C ILE A 111 10.55 -21.18 -11.75
N PHE A 112 11.08 -20.87 -12.94
CA PHE A 112 12.49 -20.48 -13.06
C PHE A 112 12.75 -19.17 -12.34
N ASP A 113 11.96 -18.13 -12.63
CA ASP A 113 12.12 -16.78 -12.08
C ASP A 113 12.05 -16.76 -10.54
N HIS A 114 11.13 -17.51 -9.94
CA HIS A 114 11.06 -17.70 -8.49
C HIS A 114 12.31 -18.41 -7.97
N PHE A 115 12.56 -19.67 -8.34
CA PHE A 115 13.61 -20.46 -7.70
C PHE A 115 15.03 -19.96 -7.98
N SER A 116 15.30 -19.36 -9.14
CA SER A 116 16.64 -18.82 -9.44
C SER A 116 16.97 -17.53 -8.68
N SER A 117 15.94 -16.85 -8.16
CA SER A 117 16.07 -15.48 -7.61
C SER A 117 15.86 -15.39 -6.10
N ILE A 118 15.50 -16.51 -5.43
CA ILE A 118 15.40 -16.61 -3.97
C ILE A 118 16.68 -16.11 -3.32
N VAL A 119 16.54 -15.19 -2.35
CA VAL A 119 17.62 -14.71 -1.48
C VAL A 119 17.36 -15.00 -0.02
N ASP A 120 18.44 -15.12 0.75
CA ASP A 120 18.38 -15.23 2.20
C ASP A 120 18.11 -13.84 2.77
N VAL A 121 16.85 -13.56 3.14
CA VAL A 121 16.44 -12.31 3.78
C VAL A 121 16.08 -12.54 5.24
N ASN A 122 16.48 -11.62 6.11
CA ASN A 122 15.98 -11.55 7.48
C ASN A 122 15.00 -10.38 7.58
N LEU A 123 13.73 -10.69 7.86
CA LEU A 123 12.65 -9.72 7.94
C LEU A 123 13.00 -8.52 8.85
N VAL A 124 13.52 -8.77 10.04
CA VAL A 124 13.84 -7.71 11.02
C VAL A 124 14.98 -6.82 10.52
N GLU A 125 15.94 -7.39 9.77
CA GLU A 125 17.03 -6.61 9.18
C GLU A 125 16.54 -5.67 8.08
N THR A 126 15.52 -6.05 7.30
CA THR A 126 14.95 -5.18 6.23
C THR A 126 14.31 -3.89 6.73
N TRP A 127 14.00 -3.81 8.04
CA TRP A 127 13.46 -2.62 8.71
C TRP A 127 14.55 -1.75 9.37
N SER A 128 15.82 -2.18 9.33
CA SER A 128 16.93 -1.39 9.89
C SER A 128 17.23 -0.14 9.04
N PRO A 129 17.44 1.04 9.65
CA PRO A 129 17.90 2.23 8.92
C PRO A 129 19.24 2.01 8.17
N ASP A 130 20.08 1.10 8.66
CA ASP A 130 21.38 0.73 8.08
C ASP A 130 21.26 -0.46 7.08
N PHE A 131 20.05 -0.84 6.66
CA PHE A 131 19.84 -1.97 5.77
C PHE A 131 20.34 -1.70 4.35
N ASP A 132 21.49 -2.31 4.02
CA ASP A 132 22.02 -2.35 2.67
C ASP A 132 21.67 -3.68 2.00
N GLY A 133 20.56 -3.68 1.27
CA GLY A 133 20.08 -4.85 0.52
C GLY A 133 21.09 -5.40 -0.50
N SER A 134 22.11 -4.64 -0.92
CA SER A 134 23.16 -5.17 -1.82
C SER A 134 24.00 -6.28 -1.19
N ARG A 135 23.96 -6.40 0.15
CA ARG A 135 24.71 -7.38 0.95
C ARG A 135 23.95 -8.69 1.19
N LEU A 136 22.70 -8.81 0.72
CA LEU A 136 21.91 -10.05 0.83
C LEU A 136 22.59 -11.21 0.09
N THR A 137 22.63 -12.37 0.75
CA THR A 137 23.17 -13.59 0.15
C THR A 137 22.25 -14.09 -0.97
N ARG A 138 22.86 -14.43 -2.11
CA ARG A 138 22.18 -15.01 -3.28
C ARG A 138 22.65 -16.45 -3.50
N PRO A 139 21.96 -17.47 -2.95
CA PRO A 139 22.32 -18.86 -3.20
C PRO A 139 22.19 -19.19 -4.70
N ASP A 140 23.18 -19.85 -5.29
CA ASP A 140 23.03 -20.37 -6.65
C ASP A 140 22.04 -21.54 -6.68
N ASN A 141 20.81 -21.23 -7.07
CA ASN A 141 19.73 -22.19 -7.24
C ASN A 141 19.48 -22.53 -8.72
N THR A 142 20.32 -22.08 -9.66
CA THR A 142 20.09 -22.20 -11.13
C THR A 142 19.80 -23.63 -11.56
N HIS A 143 20.61 -24.59 -11.10
CA HIS A 143 20.41 -26.02 -11.41
C HIS A 143 19.12 -26.60 -10.77
N LYS A 144 18.73 -26.13 -9.58
CA LYS A 144 17.48 -26.57 -8.92
C LYS A 144 16.26 -26.00 -9.65
N ALA A 145 16.30 -24.73 -10.01
CA ALA A 145 15.27 -24.05 -10.78
C ALA A 145 15.05 -24.73 -12.14
N TYR A 146 16.13 -25.03 -12.87
CA TYR A 146 16.04 -25.76 -14.14
C TYR A 146 15.48 -27.18 -13.97
N ALA A 147 15.90 -27.92 -12.94
CA ALA A 147 15.36 -29.24 -12.64
C ALA A 147 13.87 -29.21 -12.25
N ALA A 148 13.39 -28.14 -11.63
CA ALA A 148 11.96 -27.92 -11.36
C ALA A 148 11.19 -27.63 -12.66
N CYS A 149 11.75 -26.82 -13.57
CA CYS A 149 11.17 -26.56 -14.89
C CYS A 149 11.07 -27.82 -15.76
N LEU A 150 12.09 -28.69 -15.75
CA LEU A 150 12.04 -29.98 -16.46
C LEU A 150 10.87 -30.84 -15.97
N LYS A 151 10.70 -30.98 -14.65
CA LYS A 151 9.55 -31.71 -14.06
C LYS A 151 8.22 -31.14 -14.55
N ALA A 152 8.03 -29.82 -14.45
CA ALA A 152 6.80 -29.17 -14.88
C ALA A 152 6.54 -29.33 -16.39
N ALA A 153 7.57 -29.27 -17.22
CA ALA A 153 7.46 -29.39 -18.68
C ALA A 153 7.22 -30.83 -19.17
N GLU A 154 7.91 -31.82 -18.59
CA GLU A 154 7.89 -33.21 -19.06
C GLU A 154 6.67 -34.00 -18.58
N ASN A 155 6.24 -33.79 -17.33
CA ASN A 155 5.15 -34.57 -16.71
C ASN A 155 3.98 -33.72 -16.22
N GLY A 156 4.02 -32.40 -16.41
CA GLY A 156 2.94 -31.50 -16.00
C GLY A 156 2.80 -31.37 -14.48
N ALA A 157 3.84 -31.65 -13.70
CA ALA A 157 3.84 -31.47 -12.24
C ALA A 157 3.35 -30.06 -11.86
N TYR A 158 2.54 -29.99 -10.80
CA TYR A 158 2.39 -28.74 -10.08
C TYR A 158 3.67 -28.53 -9.27
N ILE A 159 4.37 -27.44 -9.54
CA ILE A 159 5.50 -26.97 -8.75
C ILE A 159 5.03 -25.69 -8.08
N ASP A 160 4.99 -25.69 -6.75
CA ASP A 160 4.60 -24.51 -6.00
C ASP A 160 5.64 -23.40 -6.18
N SER A 161 5.19 -22.17 -6.45
CA SER A 161 6.04 -21.04 -6.81
C SER A 161 5.27 -19.73 -6.74
N HIS A 162 5.91 -18.66 -6.25
CA HIS A 162 5.41 -17.30 -6.41
C HIS A 162 5.43 -16.92 -7.91
N CYS A 163 4.28 -17.01 -8.56
CA CYS A 163 4.02 -16.54 -9.91
C CYS A 163 4.20 -15.03 -10.04
N TRP A 164 3.78 -14.28 -9.02
CA TRP A 164 3.74 -12.83 -9.03
C TRP A 164 4.52 -12.22 -7.87
N VAL A 165 4.90 -10.96 -8.02
CA VAL A 165 5.79 -10.22 -7.13
C VAL A 165 5.29 -8.78 -7.05
N PHE A 166 5.03 -8.30 -5.84
CA PHE A 166 4.34 -7.02 -5.61
C PHE A 166 5.09 -6.12 -4.64
N THR A 167 4.80 -4.83 -4.77
CA THR A 167 4.85 -3.81 -3.72
C THR A 167 3.45 -3.20 -3.62
N PRO A 168 3.10 -2.51 -2.53
CA PRO A 168 1.86 -1.75 -2.40
C PRO A 168 1.51 -0.92 -3.64
N ALA A 169 2.48 -0.13 -4.13
CA ALA A 169 2.30 0.74 -5.28
C ALA A 169 2.13 -0.03 -6.61
N SER A 170 2.91 -1.09 -6.83
CA SER A 170 2.81 -1.87 -8.08
C SER A 170 1.52 -2.67 -8.15
N PHE A 171 1.04 -3.22 -7.03
CA PHE A 171 -0.24 -3.91 -6.96
C PHE A 171 -1.43 -2.98 -7.28
N VAL A 172 -1.46 -1.78 -6.68
CA VAL A 172 -2.48 -0.76 -7.00
C VAL A 172 -2.43 -0.34 -8.48
N SER A 173 -1.22 -0.18 -9.04
CA SER A 173 -1.03 0.15 -10.45
C SER A 173 -1.55 -0.94 -11.40
N LEU A 174 -1.35 -2.22 -11.04
CA LEU A 174 -1.91 -3.36 -11.78
C LEU A 174 -3.44 -3.37 -11.75
N LEU A 175 -4.05 -3.17 -10.57
CA LEU A 175 -5.51 -3.07 -10.45
C LEU A 175 -6.09 -1.92 -11.30
N GLU A 176 -5.40 -0.79 -11.41
CA GLU A 176 -5.82 0.32 -12.27
C GLU A 176 -5.84 -0.08 -13.75
N VAL A 177 -4.83 -0.83 -14.22
CA VAL A 177 -4.81 -1.35 -15.59
C VAL A 177 -5.94 -2.35 -15.81
N LEU A 178 -6.17 -3.29 -14.89
CA LEU A 178 -7.29 -4.25 -15.00
C LEU A 178 -8.65 -3.54 -15.00
N SER A 179 -8.81 -2.50 -14.20
CA SER A 179 -10.00 -1.65 -14.17
C SER A 179 -10.24 -0.94 -15.51
N LYS A 180 -9.21 -0.30 -16.09
CA LYS A 180 -9.28 0.34 -17.42
C LYS A 180 -9.66 -0.63 -18.53
N LEU A 181 -9.19 -1.88 -18.44
CA LEU A 181 -9.50 -2.94 -19.40
C LEU A 181 -10.90 -3.54 -19.20
N GLY A 182 -11.57 -3.29 -18.07
CA GLY A 182 -12.84 -3.93 -17.72
C GLY A 182 -12.71 -5.37 -17.24
N LEU A 183 -11.55 -5.73 -16.69
CA LEU A 183 -11.23 -7.07 -16.17
C LEU A 183 -11.35 -7.17 -14.64
N LEU A 184 -11.68 -6.07 -13.96
CA LEU A 184 -11.79 -5.97 -12.50
C LEU A 184 -13.20 -5.53 -12.07
N ASP A 185 -13.91 -6.39 -11.37
CA ASP A 185 -15.25 -6.13 -10.81
C ASP A 185 -15.23 -5.60 -9.36
N PHE A 186 -14.12 -4.95 -8.96
CA PHE A 186 -13.91 -4.47 -7.60
C PHE A 186 -13.46 -3.00 -7.57
N ARG A 187 -13.77 -2.33 -6.46
CA ARG A 187 -13.15 -1.07 -6.01
C ARG A 187 -12.28 -1.33 -4.78
N ILE A 188 -11.28 -0.50 -4.52
CA ILE A 188 -10.51 -0.62 -3.26
C ILE A 188 -11.30 0.01 -2.12
N ARG A 189 -11.67 -0.80 -1.13
CA ARG A 189 -12.44 -0.39 0.05
C ARG A 189 -11.55 0.16 1.16
N ARG A 190 -10.43 -0.53 1.40
CA ARG A 190 -9.37 -0.16 2.35
C ARG A 190 -8.04 -0.68 1.84
N PHE A 191 -6.97 -0.01 2.24
CA PHE A 191 -5.60 -0.42 2.00
C PHE A 191 -4.82 -0.18 3.30
N PHE A 192 -4.01 -1.15 3.69
CA PHE A 192 -3.11 -1.07 4.82
C PHE A 192 -1.71 -1.36 4.27
N ASP A 193 -0.79 -0.43 4.46
CA ASP A 193 0.61 -0.60 4.04
C ASP A 193 1.32 -1.62 4.96
N VAL A 194 2.56 -1.97 4.63
CA VAL A 194 3.34 -2.93 5.41
C VAL A 194 3.66 -2.37 6.80
N GLU A 195 3.25 -3.07 7.86
CA GLU A 195 3.56 -2.67 9.24
C GLU A 195 5.01 -2.99 9.61
N HIS A 196 5.61 -2.20 10.49
CA HIS A 196 6.99 -2.37 10.93
C HIS A 196 7.23 -3.78 11.53
N ASN A 197 8.36 -4.43 11.17
CA ASN A 197 8.65 -5.84 11.45
C ASN A 197 7.69 -6.88 10.82
N THR A 198 6.84 -6.47 9.86
CA THR A 198 6.03 -7.40 9.04
C THR A 198 6.48 -7.36 7.58
N CYS A 199 6.01 -8.30 6.75
CA CYS A 199 6.31 -8.38 5.33
C CYS A 199 5.09 -8.22 4.41
N ASP A 200 3.90 -8.01 4.98
CA ASP A 200 2.63 -8.05 4.24
C ASP A 200 1.95 -6.69 4.22
N PHE A 201 1.39 -6.31 3.07
CA PHE A 201 0.37 -5.28 2.98
C PHE A 201 -1.00 -5.92 2.82
N VAL A 202 -2.06 -5.26 3.31
CA VAL A 202 -3.43 -5.80 3.26
C VAL A 202 -4.33 -4.91 2.41
N VAL A 203 -5.00 -5.53 1.44
CA VAL A 203 -5.97 -4.85 0.57
C VAL A 203 -7.38 -5.43 0.79
N GLN A 204 -8.36 -4.54 0.96
CA GLN A 204 -9.77 -4.90 0.93
C GLN A 204 -10.38 -4.39 -0.38
N LEU A 205 -10.91 -5.30 -1.17
CA LEU A 205 -11.59 -5.05 -2.44
C LEU A 205 -13.10 -5.26 -2.24
N GLU A 206 -13.91 -4.26 -2.54
CA GLU A 206 -15.37 -4.35 -2.48
C GLU A 206 -15.96 -4.57 -3.86
N LYS A 207 -16.81 -5.58 -4.01
CA LYS A 207 -17.42 -5.94 -5.30
C LYS A 207 -18.33 -4.83 -5.80
N ILE A 208 -18.07 -4.37 -7.02
CA ILE A 208 -18.91 -3.41 -7.74
C ILE A 208 -20.05 -4.18 -8.42
N PRO A 209 -21.30 -3.66 -8.38
CA PRO A 209 -22.43 -4.30 -9.05
C PRO A 209 -22.19 -4.70 -10.49
N ALA A 210 -22.50 -5.96 -10.80
CA ALA A 210 -22.33 -6.53 -12.14
C ALA A 210 -23.14 -5.79 -13.22
N SER A 211 -24.23 -5.13 -12.82
CA SER A 211 -25.14 -4.33 -13.65
C SER A 211 -24.54 -3.02 -14.19
N LEU A 212 -23.39 -2.57 -13.69
CA LEU A 212 -22.71 -1.36 -14.15
C LEU A 212 -21.84 -1.62 -15.38
N ASP A 213 -21.81 -0.66 -16.31
CA ASP A 213 -20.90 -0.68 -17.46
C ASP A 213 -19.43 -0.49 -17.07
N ARG A 214 -18.52 -0.74 -18.02
CA ARG A 214 -17.08 -0.65 -17.79
C ARG A 214 -16.65 0.74 -17.34
N GLU A 215 -17.19 1.79 -17.96
CA GLU A 215 -16.86 3.18 -17.68
C GLU A 215 -17.35 3.63 -16.28
N ALA A 216 -18.48 3.11 -15.80
CA ALA A 216 -18.98 3.29 -14.45
C ALA A 216 -18.15 2.50 -13.42
N LYS A 217 -17.84 1.22 -13.68
CA LYS A 217 -16.94 0.41 -12.85
C LYS A 217 -15.56 1.05 -12.73
N HIS A 218 -15.00 1.53 -13.84
CA HIS A 218 -13.70 2.20 -13.85
C HIS A 218 -13.73 3.53 -13.08
N ARG A 219 -14.77 4.36 -13.23
CA ARG A 219 -14.93 5.56 -12.40
C ARG A 219 -15.02 5.23 -10.92
N LEU A 220 -15.82 4.24 -10.51
CA LEU A 220 -15.91 3.81 -9.12
C LEU A 220 -14.59 3.28 -8.56
N PHE A 221 -13.80 2.59 -9.39
CA PHE A 221 -12.45 2.17 -9.02
C PHE A 221 -11.50 3.37 -8.89
N VAL A 222 -11.47 4.32 -9.84
CA VAL A 222 -10.63 5.52 -9.74
C VAL A 222 -11.05 6.39 -8.56
N ASP A 223 -12.34 6.52 -8.29
CA ASP A 223 -12.87 7.20 -7.11
C ASP A 223 -12.63 6.40 -5.79
N SER A 224 -12.04 5.20 -5.89
CA SER A 224 -11.54 4.38 -4.78
C SER A 224 -10.01 4.38 -4.68
N LEU A 225 -9.30 4.56 -5.80
CA LEU A 225 -7.99 5.24 -5.88
C LEU A 225 -8.09 6.75 -5.58
N LYS A 226 -9.18 7.10 -4.90
CA LYS A 226 -9.42 8.34 -4.20
C LYS A 226 -9.96 8.11 -2.78
N ARG A 227 -9.80 6.90 -2.16
CA ARG A 227 -10.07 6.57 -0.72
C ARG A 227 -9.06 5.63 0.04
N THR A 228 -7.77 5.50 -0.37
CA THR A 228 -6.70 4.57 0.11
C THR A 228 -5.16 4.95 0.11
N ARG A 229 -4.61 6.08 -0.41
CA ARG A 229 -3.13 6.39 -0.40
C ARG A 229 -2.73 7.42 0.70
N PRO A 230 -1.41 7.75 0.89
CA PRO A 230 -0.90 8.89 1.67
C PRO A 230 -1.62 10.23 1.50
N HIS A 231 -1.58 11.04 2.57
CA HIS A 231 -2.12 12.40 2.66
C HIS A 231 -1.04 13.43 2.27
N THR A 232 -1.20 14.16 1.17
CA THR A 232 -0.25 15.24 0.84
C THR A 232 -0.65 16.54 1.53
N LEU A 233 0.20 17.07 2.41
CA LEU A 233 0.07 18.42 2.93
C LEU A 233 0.77 19.41 1.99
N ARG A 234 0.03 20.45 1.58
CA ARG A 234 0.56 21.60 0.83
C ARG A 234 0.52 22.84 1.71
N ILE A 235 1.68 23.46 1.93
CA ILE A 235 1.79 24.74 2.65
C ILE A 235 2.30 25.79 1.66
N LEU A 236 1.53 26.85 1.46
CA LEU A 236 1.88 28.00 0.63
C LEU A 236 2.22 29.19 1.53
N PHE A 237 3.50 29.56 1.62
CA PHE A 237 4.01 30.53 2.60
C PHE A 237 5.15 31.42 2.08
N GLU A 238 5.36 32.57 2.72
CA GLU A 238 6.62 33.33 2.62
C GLU A 238 7.49 33.07 3.86
N SER A 239 8.81 33.01 3.69
CA SER A 239 9.77 32.93 4.78
C SER A 239 10.84 34.02 4.68
N SER A 240 11.30 34.52 5.83
CA SER A 240 12.45 35.43 5.91
C SER A 240 13.82 34.72 5.86
N GLN A 241 13.84 33.40 5.78
CA GLN A 241 15.04 32.55 5.67
C GLN A 241 14.73 31.33 4.78
N GLY A 242 15.67 30.92 3.92
CA GLY A 242 15.66 29.57 3.33
C GLY A 242 16.22 28.54 4.32
N GLY A 243 16.07 27.25 4.01
CA GLY A 243 16.63 26.16 4.82
C GLY A 243 15.88 24.85 4.69
N GLU A 244 15.98 24.00 5.72
CA GLU A 244 15.16 22.80 5.89
C GLU A 244 13.94 23.12 6.76
N ALA A 245 12.75 22.80 6.27
CA ALA A 245 11.54 22.70 7.08
C ALA A 245 11.26 21.23 7.43
N GLN A 246 10.65 21.00 8.59
CA GLN A 246 10.24 19.67 9.05
C GLN A 246 8.73 19.68 9.38
N LEU A 247 8.05 18.59 9.05
CA LEU A 247 6.65 18.34 9.40
C LEU A 247 6.57 17.05 10.21
N TYR A 248 6.07 17.15 11.43
CA TYR A 248 5.77 16.04 12.31
C TYR A 248 4.28 15.70 12.22
N TYR A 249 3.95 14.41 12.25
CA TYR A 249 2.57 13.92 12.20
C TYR A 249 2.27 13.01 13.40
N ASP A 250 1.21 13.31 14.16
CA ASP A 250 0.82 12.49 15.32
C ASP A 250 -0.23 11.45 14.94
N ILE A 251 0.17 10.18 15.03
CA ILE A 251 -0.68 9.00 14.83
C ILE A 251 -1.30 8.45 16.14
N GLY A 252 -1.08 9.15 17.26
CA GLY A 252 -1.53 8.76 18.60
C GLY A 252 -0.40 8.48 19.59
N ASN A 253 0.86 8.59 19.17
CA ASN A 253 2.06 8.40 20.00
C ASN A 253 2.71 9.72 20.46
N GLY A 254 2.22 10.86 19.96
CA GLY A 254 2.86 12.16 20.08
C GLY A 254 3.95 12.38 19.03
N PHE A 255 4.32 13.65 18.82
CA PHE A 255 5.32 14.06 17.83
C PHE A 255 6.71 13.49 18.16
N ASN A 256 7.33 12.84 17.17
CA ASN A 256 8.65 12.24 17.29
C ASN A 256 9.37 12.24 15.93
N GLU A 257 10.70 12.08 15.91
CA GLU A 257 11.52 12.18 14.69
C GLU A 257 11.24 11.09 13.64
N GLN A 258 10.76 9.91 14.04
CA GLN A 258 10.43 8.82 13.10
C GLN A 258 9.16 9.18 12.30
N ASP A 259 8.15 9.73 12.98
CA ASP A 259 6.91 10.24 12.38
C ASP A 259 7.09 11.68 11.89
N SER A 260 8.09 11.91 11.03
CA SER A 260 8.37 13.23 10.45
C SER A 260 8.87 13.20 9.00
N LEU A 261 8.71 14.34 8.31
CA LEU A 261 9.16 14.58 6.94
C LEU A 261 9.99 15.86 6.90
N ARG A 262 11.13 15.83 6.21
CA ARG A 262 12.03 16.99 6.04
C ARG A 262 12.07 17.40 4.57
N LYS A 263 12.05 18.70 4.30
CA LYS A 263 12.13 19.23 2.94
C LYS A 263 12.83 20.58 2.90
N HIS A 264 13.86 20.66 2.07
CA HIS A 264 14.62 21.88 1.82
C HIS A 264 13.85 22.83 0.90
N PHE A 265 14.00 24.13 1.13
CA PHE A 265 13.48 25.20 0.29
C PHE A 265 14.44 26.40 0.28
N ASP A 266 14.61 27.01 -0.89
CA ASP A 266 15.32 28.28 -1.02
C ASP A 266 14.40 29.44 -0.63
N GLY A 267 14.95 30.52 -0.06
CA GLY A 267 14.10 31.63 0.34
C GLY A 267 14.81 32.95 0.63
N THR A 268 14.42 33.99 -0.10
CA THR A 268 13.98 35.27 0.48
C THR A 268 12.97 35.97 -0.44
N GLY A 269 11.79 36.31 0.08
CA GLY A 269 10.90 37.32 -0.53
C GLY A 269 9.84 36.87 -1.53
N GLU A 270 9.79 35.59 -1.93
CA GLU A 270 8.74 35.04 -2.79
C GLU A 270 7.87 34.00 -2.07
N MET A 271 6.72 33.65 -2.68
CA MET A 271 5.83 32.59 -2.19
C MET A 271 6.42 31.21 -2.48
N ILE A 272 6.60 30.41 -1.45
CA ILE A 272 7.07 29.02 -1.49
C ILE A 272 5.87 28.09 -1.35
N GLU A 273 5.75 27.09 -2.22
CA GLU A 273 4.79 25.99 -2.06
C GLU A 273 5.54 24.70 -1.68
N LEU A 274 5.21 24.16 -0.51
CA LEU A 274 5.87 23.00 0.08
C LEU A 274 4.88 21.83 0.13
N GLU A 275 5.13 20.81 -0.69
CA GLU A 275 4.37 19.55 -0.68
C GLU A 275 5.08 18.49 0.17
N LEU A 276 4.35 17.83 1.07
CA LEU A 276 4.85 16.83 2.00
C LEU A 276 3.89 15.63 2.03
N ASP A 277 4.36 14.46 1.57
CA ASP A 277 3.55 13.25 1.48
C ASP A 277 3.59 12.45 2.79
N ILE A 278 2.57 12.65 3.63
CA ILE A 278 2.41 11.94 4.90
C ILE A 278 1.90 10.52 4.61
N PRO A 279 2.43 9.45 5.23
CA PRO A 279 1.92 8.10 5.08
C PRO A 279 0.39 7.98 5.28
N PRO A 280 -0.27 6.89 4.79
CA PRO A 280 -1.70 6.67 4.93
C PRO A 280 -2.06 6.21 6.35
N VAL A 281 -1.80 7.08 7.33
CA VAL A 281 -2.00 6.87 8.77
C VAL A 281 -3.09 7.80 9.28
N SER A 282 -3.79 7.39 10.35
CA SER A 282 -4.85 8.20 10.93
C SER A 282 -4.27 9.35 11.73
N LEU A 283 -4.54 10.58 11.31
CA LEU A 283 -3.87 11.79 11.80
C LEU A 283 -4.69 12.46 12.92
N LYS A 284 -4.05 12.70 14.05
CA LYS A 284 -4.64 13.48 15.15
C LYS A 284 -4.31 14.96 15.06
N ALA A 285 -3.03 15.27 14.82
CA ALA A 285 -2.50 16.63 14.72
C ALA A 285 -1.22 16.63 13.88
N LEU A 286 -0.85 17.81 13.38
CA LEU A 286 0.46 18.04 12.76
C LEU A 286 1.22 19.12 13.53
N ARG A 287 2.55 19.09 13.41
CA ARG A 287 3.44 20.17 13.86
C ARG A 287 4.36 20.53 12.70
N PHE A 288 4.44 21.82 12.38
CA PHE A 288 5.27 22.35 11.30
C PHE A 288 6.38 23.24 11.86
N ASP A 289 7.62 22.87 11.54
CA ASP A 289 8.87 23.51 11.96
C ASP A 289 9.46 24.20 10.71
N PRO A 290 9.16 25.50 10.49
CA PRO A 290 9.52 26.20 9.24
C PRO A 290 11.03 26.43 9.02
N ALA A 291 11.86 26.37 10.06
CA ALA A 291 13.32 26.52 9.97
C ALA A 291 14.01 26.10 11.26
N MET A 292 15.27 25.65 11.18
CA MET A 292 16.14 25.41 12.35
C MET A 292 16.78 26.71 12.91
N ALA A 293 16.11 27.86 12.78
CA ALA A 293 16.68 29.19 13.06
C ALA A 293 15.58 30.25 13.29
N PRO A 294 15.92 31.48 13.76
CA PRO A 294 14.93 32.55 13.92
C PRO A 294 14.35 33.00 12.57
N VAL A 295 13.07 32.69 12.36
CA VAL A 295 12.31 32.95 11.14
C VAL A 295 11.08 33.83 11.40
N ASN A 296 10.70 34.62 10.38
CA ASN A 296 9.35 35.18 10.24
C ASN A 296 8.68 34.44 9.07
N ILE A 297 7.48 33.91 9.31
CA ILE A 297 6.68 33.20 8.31
C ILE A 297 5.33 33.89 8.10
N LYS A 298 4.87 33.92 6.85
CA LYS A 298 3.49 34.25 6.47
C LYS A 298 2.88 33.06 5.75
N ILE A 299 1.88 32.40 6.32
CA ILE A 299 1.17 31.30 5.65
C ILE A 299 -0.08 31.87 4.99
N ARG A 300 -0.22 31.64 3.68
CA ARG A 300 -1.35 32.10 2.86
C ARG A 300 -2.43 31.03 2.74
N ARG A 301 -2.03 29.76 2.67
CA ARG A 301 -2.91 28.62 2.44
C ARG A 301 -2.25 27.35 2.95
N ILE A 302 -3.05 26.51 3.60
CA ILE A 302 -2.72 25.12 3.84
C ILE A 302 -3.82 24.31 3.18
N GLU A 303 -3.45 23.35 2.34
CA GLU A 303 -4.36 22.38 1.74
C GLU A 303 -3.89 20.99 2.12
N MET A 304 -4.79 20.15 2.56
CA MET A 304 -4.54 18.72 2.65
C MET A 304 -5.22 18.06 1.46
N LEU A 305 -4.42 17.49 0.57
CA LEU A 305 -4.90 16.46 -0.34
C LEU A 305 -5.04 15.17 0.48
N LEU A 306 -6.06 15.18 1.33
CA LEU A 306 -6.66 13.96 1.85
C LEU A 306 -6.99 13.08 0.69
N PHE A 307 -6.80 11.78 0.88
CA PHE A 307 -6.68 10.98 -0.29
C PHE A 307 -7.95 11.01 -1.14
N GLY A 308 -7.75 11.52 -2.36
CA GLY A 308 -8.72 11.68 -3.42
C GLY A 308 -10.02 12.43 -3.13
N GLY A 309 -10.05 13.22 -2.07
CA GLY A 309 -10.84 14.44 -2.13
C GLY A 309 -10.30 15.39 -3.22
N ASP A 310 -11.06 16.43 -3.53
CA ASP A 310 -10.41 17.69 -3.92
C ASP A 310 -9.57 18.21 -2.74
N PRO A 311 -8.53 19.04 -2.96
CA PRO A 311 -7.73 19.61 -1.87
C PRO A 311 -8.63 20.28 -0.81
N VAL A 312 -8.62 19.75 0.40
CA VAL A 312 -9.37 20.32 1.51
C VAL A 312 -8.53 21.45 2.10
N SER A 313 -9.01 22.68 1.99
CA SER A 313 -8.37 23.80 2.69
C SER A 313 -8.41 23.52 4.18
N VAL A 314 -7.24 23.41 4.81
CA VAL A 314 -7.14 23.47 6.27
C VAL A 314 -7.40 24.94 6.62
N PRO A 315 -8.45 25.25 7.41
CA PRO A 315 -8.66 26.61 7.89
C PRO A 315 -7.41 27.05 8.65
N LEU A 316 -6.84 28.19 8.26
CA LEU A 316 -5.59 28.63 8.87
C LEU A 316 -5.76 28.88 10.39
N ASP A 317 -7.00 29.04 10.91
CA ASP A 317 -7.34 29.32 12.33
C ASP A 317 -7.21 28.09 13.22
N CYS A 318 -6.93 26.94 12.63
CA CYS A 318 -6.36 25.78 13.30
C CYS A 318 -4.85 25.88 13.58
N LEU A 319 -4.18 26.98 13.20
CA LEU A 319 -2.76 27.21 13.51
C LEU A 319 -2.56 27.84 14.89
N GLU A 320 -1.90 27.09 15.78
CA GLU A 320 -1.51 27.59 17.10
C GLU A 320 0.00 27.82 17.20
N PRO A 321 0.44 28.89 17.91
CA PRO A 321 1.86 29.14 18.14
C PRO A 321 2.45 28.09 19.09
N GLY A 322 3.45 27.35 18.61
CA GLY A 322 4.25 26.45 19.43
C GLY A 322 5.33 27.16 20.23
N ASP A 323 6.28 26.37 20.74
CA ASP A 323 7.43 26.94 21.44
C ASP A 323 8.26 27.84 20.52
N HIS A 324 8.95 28.78 21.17
CA HIS A 324 9.78 29.81 20.54
C HIS A 324 9.09 30.72 19.51
N ILE A 325 7.78 30.62 19.30
CA ILE A 325 7.01 31.70 18.70
C ILE A 325 6.90 32.85 19.72
N ARG A 326 7.18 34.08 19.26
CA ARG A 326 7.08 35.32 20.06
C ARG A 326 5.73 35.98 19.91
N SER A 327 5.19 35.94 18.70
CA SER A 327 3.92 36.56 18.34
C SER A 327 3.39 35.92 17.06
N SER A 328 2.12 35.53 17.06
CA SER A 328 1.38 35.15 15.87
C SER A 328 0.10 35.98 15.73
N GLY A 329 -0.58 35.88 14.60
CA GLY A 329 -1.86 36.56 14.40
C GLY A 329 -2.32 36.61 12.96
N TRP A 330 -3.44 37.31 12.78
CA TRP A 330 -4.28 37.27 11.59
C TRP A 330 -4.38 38.61 10.92
N LYS A 331 -4.10 38.67 9.62
CA LYS A 331 -4.29 39.88 8.84
C LYS A 331 -4.39 39.59 7.36
N ASP A 332 -5.20 40.36 6.64
CA ASP A 332 -5.16 40.47 5.17
C ASP A 332 -5.21 39.13 4.39
N GLY A 333 -5.77 38.06 4.98
CA GLY A 333 -5.84 36.71 4.40
C GLY A 333 -4.63 35.80 4.68
N TYR A 334 -3.76 36.17 5.62
CA TYR A 334 -2.57 35.40 6.01
C TYR A 334 -2.53 35.16 7.52
N PHE A 335 -1.97 34.01 7.90
CA PHE A 335 -1.47 33.76 9.25
C PHE A 335 0.00 34.18 9.33
N TYR A 336 0.34 34.99 10.33
CA TYR A 336 1.71 35.42 10.58
C TYR A 336 2.25 34.73 11.83
N ALA A 337 3.51 34.29 11.79
CA ALA A 337 4.25 33.96 13.00
C ALA A 337 5.66 34.53 12.95
N ARG A 338 6.09 35.10 14.08
CA ARG A 338 7.44 35.60 14.32
C ARG A 338 8.02 34.83 15.49
N SER A 339 9.14 34.15 15.24
CA SER A 339 9.93 33.48 16.27
C SER A 339 10.60 34.48 17.24
N ARG A 340 11.10 33.96 18.36
CA ARG A 340 12.01 34.67 19.27
C ARG A 340 13.40 34.80 18.63
N MET A 341 14.17 35.80 19.04
CA MET A 341 15.59 35.85 18.69
C MET A 341 16.31 34.71 19.42
N PHE A 342 17.35 34.14 18.80
CA PHE A 342 18.19 33.06 19.38
C PHE A 342 17.43 31.75 19.68
N THR A 343 16.58 31.29 18.75
CA THR A 343 15.97 29.94 18.74
C THR A 343 16.50 29.11 17.57
N ASN A 344 16.41 27.78 17.67
CA ASN A 344 16.79 26.80 16.65
C ASN A 344 15.66 25.83 16.28
N ASP A 345 14.47 25.99 16.86
CA ASP A 345 13.32 25.07 16.78
C ASP A 345 11.94 25.79 16.94
N PRO A 346 11.68 26.95 16.31
CA PRO A 346 10.35 27.55 16.32
C PRO A 346 9.36 26.69 15.54
N PHE A 347 8.19 26.38 16.10
CA PHE A 347 7.19 25.55 15.43
C PHE A 347 5.75 26.08 15.58
N LEU A 348 4.86 25.54 14.74
CA LEU A 348 3.42 25.78 14.76
C LEU A 348 2.69 24.45 14.88
N PHE A 349 1.67 24.37 15.73
CA PHE A 349 0.72 23.26 15.67
C PHE A 349 -0.31 23.53 14.56
N ILE A 350 -0.76 22.46 13.91
CA ILE A 350 -1.88 22.47 12.98
C ILE A 350 -2.90 21.48 13.54
N GLU A 351 -3.96 21.98 14.19
CA GLU A 351 -5.06 21.11 14.58
C GLU A 351 -5.85 20.71 13.32
N LEU A 352 -6.05 19.42 13.09
CA LEU A 352 -6.83 19.01 11.92
C LEU A 352 -8.33 19.17 12.21
N PRO A 353 -9.12 19.78 11.31
CA PRO A 353 -10.57 19.78 11.41
C PRO A 353 -11.14 18.37 11.53
N ASP A 354 -12.32 18.28 12.13
CA ASP A 354 -13.02 17.02 12.38
C ASP A 354 -13.34 16.26 11.08
N GLU A 355 -13.61 17.00 9.99
CA GLU A 355 -13.81 16.47 8.64
C GLU A 355 -12.55 15.79 8.11
N ILE A 356 -11.37 16.33 8.45
CA ILE A 356 -10.07 15.79 8.05
C ILE A 356 -9.73 14.57 8.90
N LYS A 357 -9.83 14.67 10.23
CA LYS A 357 -9.62 13.56 11.18
C LYS A 357 -10.50 12.33 10.89
N LYS A 358 -11.73 12.53 10.39
CA LYS A 358 -12.66 11.44 9.99
C LYS A 358 -12.32 10.76 8.67
N GLN A 359 -11.48 11.38 7.85
CA GLN A 359 -11.06 10.91 6.53
C GLN A 359 -9.60 10.40 6.50
N SER A 360 -8.83 10.64 7.58
CA SER A 360 -7.43 10.25 7.72
C SER A 360 -7.22 8.87 8.32
#